data_AF-A0A453C1E4-F1
#
_entry.id   AF-A0A453C1E4-F1
#
_cell.length_a   1.000
_cell.length_b   1.000
_cell.length_c   1.000
_cell.angle_alpha   90.00
_cell.angle_beta   90.00
_cell.angle_gamma   90.00
#
_symmetry.space_group_name_H-M   'P 1'
#
loop_
_entity.id
_entity.type
_entity.pdbx_description
1 polymer ?
#
loop_
_entity_poly.entity_id
_entity_poly.type
_entity_poly.pdbx_seq_one_letter_code
_entity_poly.pdbx_strand_id
1 'polypeptide(L)'
;ESSWPERNPNAINCRYTLINRETSKFCGCLQQILNKEESGRTIAEKTNDAHILFKEMDVKKKRPFTLMHCYIEFAKYPKWQTRELETSLKKQKKTIDESPGRATNDPSDASSVRTDATSIHTDALEHEKRPDGVKKDKRGKADENACKLSLETVWAAKQEKDEIKEAARNARYAQQFELRKEEIALRKKEDARNEREDARRQFELDERVMLIDTSGMTDVQKQFYQAKQNEILARGLE
;
A
#
# COMPACT_ATOMS: atom_id res chain seq x y z
N GLU A 1 -19.80 -19.85 22.61
CA GLU A 1 -18.64 -18.96 22.82
C GLU A 1 -17.37 -19.69 22.49
N SER A 2 -16.55 -19.17 21.58
CA SER A 2 -15.23 -19.74 21.30
C SER A 2 -14.27 -19.24 22.38
N SER A 3 -14.09 -20.00 23.46
CA SER A 3 -13.12 -19.70 24.51
C SER A 3 -11.71 -19.98 23.99
N TRP A 4 -11.08 -18.98 23.38
CA TRP A 4 -9.67 -19.08 23.01
C TRP A 4 -8.81 -19.14 24.27
N PRO A 5 -7.76 -19.98 24.31
CA PRO A 5 -6.86 -20.04 25.46
C PRO A 5 -6.25 -18.67 25.72
N GLU A 6 -6.19 -18.25 26.99
CA GLU A 6 -5.55 -17.00 27.38
C GLU A 6 -4.07 -17.05 26.97
N ARG A 7 -3.65 -16.08 26.16
CA ARG A 7 -2.27 -15.99 25.66
C ARG A 7 -1.57 -14.78 26.25
N ASN A 8 -0.29 -14.95 26.57
CA ASN A 8 0.57 -13.88 27.04
C ASN A 8 0.51 -12.66 26.09
N PRO A 9 0.16 -11.45 26.57
CA PRO A 9 0.09 -10.24 25.76
C PRO A 9 1.38 -9.94 24.98
N ASN A 10 2.54 -10.22 25.56
CA ASN A 10 3.83 -10.01 24.90
C ASN A 10 4.02 -10.98 23.72
N ALA A 11 3.58 -12.23 23.86
CA ALA A 11 3.65 -13.22 22.79
C ALA A 11 2.72 -12.83 21.63
N ILE A 12 1.52 -12.33 21.93
CA ILE A 12 0.58 -11.80 20.94
C ILE A 12 1.21 -10.62 20.20
N ASN A 13 1.80 -9.67 20.93
CA ASN A 13 2.40 -8.47 20.33
C ASN A 13 3.60 -8.83 19.44
N CYS A 14 4.51 -9.68 19.91
CA CYS A 14 5.63 -10.19 19.10
C CYS A 14 5.15 -10.90 17.83
N ARG A 15 4.09 -11.71 17.93
CA ARG A 15 3.54 -12.40 16.77
C ARG A 15 2.90 -11.42 15.78
N TYR A 16 2.12 -10.47 16.28
CA TYR A 16 1.48 -9.45 15.47
C TYR A 16 2.49 -8.54 14.78
N THR A 17 3.53 -8.09 15.47
CA THR A 17 4.59 -7.25 14.87
C THR A 17 5.31 -7.96 13.74
N LEU A 18 5.58 -9.27 13.88
CA LEU A 18 6.12 -10.09 12.80
C LEU A 18 5.16 -10.18 11.62
N ILE A 19 3.90 -10.58 11.86
CA ILE A 19 2.88 -10.71 10.80
C ILE A 19 2.75 -9.38 10.06
N ASN A 20 2.53 -8.30 10.80
CA ASN A 20 2.37 -6.98 10.24
C ASN A 20 3.61 -6.56 9.42
N ARG A 21 4.83 -6.82 9.89
CA ARG A 21 6.05 -6.49 9.15
C ARG A 21 6.15 -7.26 7.83
N GLU A 22 5.94 -8.58 7.86
CA GLU A 22 6.06 -9.41 6.66
C GLU A 22 4.93 -9.12 5.66
N THR A 23 3.69 -8.98 6.14
CA THR A 23 2.54 -8.63 5.30
C THR A 23 2.69 -7.23 4.70
N SER A 24 3.17 -6.24 5.46
CA SER A 24 3.40 -4.88 4.92
C SER A 24 4.40 -4.90 3.77
N LYS A 25 5.53 -5.64 3.90
CA LYS A 25 6.50 -5.76 2.81
C LYS A 25 5.89 -6.40 1.56
N PHE A 26 5.09 -7.45 1.74
CA PHE A 26 4.42 -8.13 0.63
C PHE A 26 3.40 -7.22 -0.07
N CYS A 27 2.66 -6.40 0.69
CA CYS A 27 1.80 -5.37 0.12
C CYS A 27 2.57 -4.44 -0.82
N GLY A 28 3.81 -4.07 -0.46
CA GLY A 28 4.64 -3.19 -1.28
C GLY A 28 5.06 -3.83 -2.57
N CYS A 29 5.40 -5.12 -2.53
CA CYS A 29 5.65 -5.90 -3.74
C CYS A 29 4.41 -5.91 -4.64
N LEU A 30 3.23 -6.18 -4.06
CA LEU A 30 1.98 -6.22 -4.82
C LEU A 30 1.62 -4.85 -5.41
N GLN A 31 1.79 -3.77 -4.65
CA GLN A 31 1.53 -2.41 -5.13
C GLN A 31 2.49 -2.02 -6.26
N GLN A 32 3.76 -2.41 -6.16
CA GLN A 32 4.74 -2.21 -7.24
C GLN A 32 4.32 -2.93 -8.53
N ILE A 33 3.77 -4.15 -8.43
CA ILE A 33 3.24 -4.87 -9.60
C ILE A 33 1.98 -4.19 -10.14
N LEU A 34 1.06 -3.75 -9.26
CA LEU A 34 -0.17 -3.08 -9.67
C LEU A 34 0.10 -1.74 -10.37
N ASN A 35 1.09 -0.97 -9.92
CA ASN A 35 1.45 0.32 -10.50
C ASN A 35 2.12 0.23 -11.89
N LYS A 36 2.54 -0.97 -12.33
CA LYS A 36 3.16 -1.14 -13.65
C LYS A 36 2.17 -1.10 -14.82
N GLU A 37 0.86 -1.02 -14.54
CA GLU A 37 -0.24 -0.85 -15.51
C GLU A 37 -0.17 -1.80 -16.72
N GLU A 38 0.25 -3.05 -16.49
CA GLU A 38 0.25 -4.08 -17.53
C GLU A 38 -1.20 -4.52 -17.82
N SER A 39 -1.69 -4.13 -19.00
CA SER A 39 -3.02 -4.44 -19.49
C SER A 39 -3.14 -5.94 -19.79
N GLY A 40 -4.22 -6.58 -19.33
CA GLY A 40 -4.54 -7.97 -19.68
C GLY A 40 -4.03 -9.07 -18.74
N ARG A 41 -3.29 -8.75 -17.66
CA ARG A 41 -2.90 -9.76 -16.65
C ARG A 41 -3.97 -10.00 -15.59
N THR A 42 -4.16 -11.27 -15.25
CA THR A 42 -5.08 -11.72 -14.20
C THR A 42 -4.56 -11.34 -12.81
N ILE A 43 -5.47 -11.26 -11.83
CA ILE A 43 -5.12 -10.97 -10.42
C ILE A 43 -4.19 -12.06 -9.85
N ALA A 44 -4.37 -13.32 -10.28
CA ALA A 44 -3.55 -14.45 -9.85
C ALA A 44 -2.10 -14.30 -10.34
N GLU A 45 -1.88 -13.92 -11.60
CA GLU A 45 -0.54 -13.66 -12.16
C GLU A 45 0.15 -12.52 -11.41
N LYS A 46 -0.56 -11.41 -11.17
CA LYS A 46 -0.02 -10.28 -10.39
C LYS A 46 0.37 -10.68 -8.96
N THR A 47 -0.39 -11.61 -8.37
CA THR A 47 -0.08 -12.15 -7.04
C THR A 47 1.15 -13.06 -7.07
N ASN A 48 1.33 -13.88 -8.12
CA ASN A 48 2.52 -14.71 -8.30
C ASN A 48 3.77 -13.84 -8.51
N ASP A 49 3.67 -12.80 -9.35
CA ASP A 49 4.75 -11.83 -9.58
C ASP A 49 5.16 -11.14 -8.27
N ALA A 50 4.19 -10.80 -7.41
CA ALA A 50 4.47 -10.25 -6.09
C ALA A 50 5.21 -11.24 -5.16
N HIS A 51 4.91 -12.54 -5.23
CA HIS A 51 5.64 -13.56 -4.47
C HIS A 51 7.09 -13.73 -4.96
N ILE A 52 7.31 -13.63 -6.27
CA ILE A 52 8.66 -13.66 -6.86
C ILE A 52 9.45 -12.45 -6.37
N LEU A 53 8.88 -11.25 -6.49
CA LEU A 53 9.50 -10.01 -6.05
C LEU A 53 9.83 -10.01 -4.54
N PHE A 54 8.92 -10.53 -3.71
CA PHE A 54 9.16 -10.68 -2.27
C PHE A 54 10.34 -11.61 -1.97
N LYS A 55 10.46 -12.72 -2.71
CA LYS A 55 11.56 -13.68 -2.56
C LYS A 55 12.90 -13.07 -2.96
N GLU A 56 12.91 -12.24 -4.01
CA GLU A 56 14.09 -11.54 -4.51
C GLU A 56 14.55 -10.40 -3.58
N MET A 57 13.61 -9.75 -2.88
CA MET A 57 13.92 -8.71 -1.90
C MET A 57 14.79 -9.19 -0.73
N ASP A 58 14.60 -10.44 -0.28
CA ASP A 58 15.44 -11.03 0.76
C ASP A 58 16.61 -11.80 0.12
N VAL A 59 17.58 -11.05 -0.41
CA VAL A 59 18.76 -11.57 -1.14
C VAL A 59 19.52 -12.65 -0.36
N LYS A 60 19.48 -12.59 0.98
CA LYS A 60 20.21 -13.52 1.87
C LYS A 60 19.45 -14.81 2.16
N LYS A 61 18.12 -14.75 2.31
CA LYS A 61 17.34 -15.91 2.78
C LYS A 61 16.37 -16.47 1.73
N LYS A 62 16.08 -15.72 0.66
CA LYS A 62 15.16 -16.07 -0.44
C LYS A 62 13.89 -16.78 0.05
N ARG A 63 13.32 -16.29 1.16
CA ARG A 63 12.18 -16.93 1.80
C ARG A 63 10.89 -16.54 1.07
N PRO A 64 10.04 -17.52 0.70
CA PRO A 64 8.73 -17.21 0.15
C PRO A 64 7.83 -16.60 1.23
N PHE A 65 6.89 -15.78 0.82
CA PHE A 65 5.84 -15.29 1.70
C PHE A 65 4.87 -16.43 2.05
N THR A 66 4.72 -16.74 3.34
CA THR A 66 3.87 -17.86 3.82
C THR A 66 2.62 -17.40 4.55
N LEU A 67 2.46 -16.09 4.79
CA LEU A 67 1.38 -15.51 5.59
C LEU A 67 0.24 -14.96 4.71
N MET A 68 -0.07 -15.64 3.60
CA MET A 68 -1.13 -15.21 2.67
C MET A 68 -2.50 -15.16 3.34
N HIS A 69 -2.77 -16.08 4.27
CA HIS A 69 -4.00 -16.08 5.07
C HIS A 69 -4.15 -14.79 5.90
N CYS A 70 -3.06 -14.28 6.50
CA CYS A 70 -3.08 -13.01 7.23
C CYS A 70 -3.32 -11.83 6.28
N TYR A 71 -2.72 -11.86 5.09
CA TYR A 71 -2.94 -10.82 4.09
C TYR A 71 -4.41 -10.74 3.66
N ILE A 72 -5.04 -11.88 3.33
CA ILE A 72 -6.46 -11.95 2.95
C ILE A 72 -7.34 -11.36 4.05
N GLU A 73 -7.02 -11.66 5.31
CA GLU A 73 -7.77 -11.11 6.44
C GLU A 73 -7.57 -9.60 6.60
N PHE A 74 -6.33 -9.11 6.46
CA PHE A 74 -6.04 -7.67 6.53
C PHE A 74 -6.64 -6.89 5.37
N ALA A 75 -6.72 -7.48 4.17
CA ALA A 75 -7.30 -6.87 2.99
C ALA A 75 -8.78 -6.53 3.15
N LYS A 76 -9.51 -7.22 4.05
CA LYS A 76 -10.91 -6.88 4.37
C LYS A 76 -11.05 -5.51 5.05
N TYR A 77 -9.98 -5.00 5.64
CA TYR A 77 -10.01 -3.78 6.44
C TYR A 77 -9.17 -2.67 5.77
N PRO A 78 -9.79 -1.57 5.31
CA PRO A 78 -9.13 -0.51 4.53
C PRO A 78 -7.91 0.13 5.20
N LYS A 79 -7.89 0.19 6.54
CA LYS A 79 -6.76 0.73 7.33
C LYS A 79 -5.41 0.07 7.02
N TRP A 80 -5.42 -1.17 6.54
CA TRP A 80 -4.22 -1.95 6.23
C TRP A 80 -3.75 -1.81 4.78
N GLN A 81 -4.56 -1.22 3.90
CA GLN A 81 -4.23 -1.04 2.49
C GLN A 81 -3.43 0.25 2.23
N THR A 82 -3.63 1.31 3.03
CA THR A 82 -3.04 2.65 2.77
C THR A 82 -1.73 2.93 3.51
N ARG A 83 -1.29 2.04 4.41
CA ARG A 83 -0.16 2.30 5.33
C ARG A 83 1.20 2.46 4.62
N GLU A 84 1.34 1.98 3.38
CA GLU A 84 2.62 2.00 2.67
C GLU A 84 3.04 3.33 2.07
N LEU A 85 2.12 4.27 1.85
CA LEU A 85 2.49 5.59 1.35
C LEU A 85 3.28 6.41 2.38
N GLU A 86 3.19 6.10 3.68
CA GLU A 86 3.87 6.89 4.71
C GLU A 86 5.28 6.41 5.05
N THR A 87 5.59 5.14 4.83
CA THR A 87 6.88 4.56 5.26
C THR A 87 8.01 4.73 4.24
N SER A 88 7.69 4.97 2.97
CA SER A 88 8.66 5.24 1.90
C SER A 88 9.16 6.70 1.90
N LEU A 89 8.35 7.66 2.37
CA LEU A 89 8.74 9.08 2.42
C LEU A 89 9.73 9.44 3.54
N LYS A 90 9.82 8.64 4.61
CA LYS A 90 10.67 8.95 5.78
C LYS A 90 12.16 8.67 5.58
N LYS A 91 12.58 8.09 4.44
CA LYS A 91 13.99 7.75 4.15
C LYS A 91 14.74 8.76 3.29
N GLN A 92 14.13 9.86 2.86
CA GLN A 92 14.83 10.93 2.15
C GLN A 92 14.67 12.28 2.87
N LYS A 93 15.36 12.45 4.01
CA LYS A 93 15.78 13.78 4.44
C LYS A 93 17.20 14.00 3.92
N LYS A 94 17.28 14.63 2.74
CA LYS A 94 18.52 15.22 2.20
C LYS A 94 19.09 16.21 3.22
N THR A 95 20.34 16.03 3.60
CA THR A 95 21.22 17.13 4.01
C THR A 95 21.56 17.91 2.75
N ILE A 96 21.11 19.16 2.71
CA ILE A 96 21.58 20.17 1.77
C ILE A 96 22.79 20.81 2.44
N ASP A 97 23.94 20.75 1.80
CA ASP A 97 24.93 21.83 1.88
C ASP A 97 25.51 22.07 0.48
N GLU A 98 25.83 23.32 0.22
CA GLU A 98 25.93 23.96 -1.08
C GLU A 98 27.25 23.66 -1.83
N SER A 99 27.19 23.77 -3.15
CA SER A 99 28.19 23.47 -4.20
C SER A 99 29.26 24.60 -4.34
N PRO A 100 30.18 24.66 -5.35
CA PRO A 100 30.67 23.69 -6.35
C PRO A 100 32.22 23.68 -6.56
N GLY A 101 32.78 22.62 -7.17
CA GLY A 101 34.18 22.65 -7.65
C GLY A 101 34.56 21.51 -8.58
N ARG A 102 34.70 21.82 -9.87
CA ARG A 102 35.03 20.95 -11.01
C ARG A 102 36.55 20.76 -11.15
N ALA A 103 37.04 19.53 -11.37
CA ALA A 103 38.05 19.17 -12.38
C ALA A 103 38.47 17.70 -12.27
N THR A 104 38.91 17.17 -13.40
CA THR A 104 39.12 15.79 -13.82
C THR A 104 40.52 15.23 -13.52
N ASN A 105 40.61 13.89 -13.62
CA ASN A 105 41.77 13.04 -13.96
C ASN A 105 42.43 12.22 -12.82
N ASP A 106 42.36 10.90 -13.00
CA ASP A 106 43.22 9.80 -12.50
C ASP A 106 44.56 9.79 -13.30
N PRO A 107 45.58 8.91 -13.09
CA PRO A 107 45.82 7.85 -12.09
C PRO A 107 47.27 7.78 -11.53
N SER A 108 47.59 6.67 -10.82
CA SER A 108 48.93 6.12 -10.44
C SER A 108 49.55 6.71 -9.17
N ASP A 109 50.29 6.01 -8.29
CA ASP A 109 50.73 4.62 -8.07
C ASP A 109 51.49 4.65 -6.71
N ALA A 110 51.77 3.48 -6.15
CA ALA A 110 52.80 3.17 -5.16
C ALA A 110 52.52 3.33 -3.64
N SER A 111 52.39 2.13 -3.03
CA SER A 111 53.21 1.65 -1.91
C SER A 111 52.82 1.96 -0.45
N SER A 112 52.07 1.02 0.14
CA SER A 112 52.60 -0.01 1.06
C SER A 112 53.55 0.40 2.22
N VAL A 113 53.02 0.23 3.44
CA VAL A 113 53.63 -0.51 4.58
C VAL A 113 54.59 0.20 5.55
N ARG A 114 54.02 0.46 6.75
CA ARG A 114 54.39 0.08 8.13
C ARG A 114 55.70 0.57 8.78
N THR A 115 55.47 1.07 10.00
CA THR A 115 56.20 0.89 11.27
C THR A 115 57.64 1.37 11.36
N ASP A 116 57.90 2.29 12.29
CA ASP A 116 58.76 1.89 13.42
C ASP A 116 58.42 2.68 14.69
N ALA A 117 58.53 1.97 15.81
CA ALA A 117 58.60 2.52 17.16
C ALA A 117 60.08 2.59 17.56
N THR A 118 60.42 3.34 18.62
CA THR A 118 61.31 2.95 19.74
C THR A 118 62.08 4.16 20.32
N SER A 119 62.23 4.12 21.65
CA SER A 119 63.27 4.74 22.49
C SER A 119 62.98 6.12 23.09
N ILE A 120 62.43 6.24 24.30
CA ILE A 120 63.02 6.10 25.66
C ILE A 120 63.94 7.28 26.05
N HIS A 121 63.51 8.14 26.98
CA HIS A 121 64.10 8.25 28.34
C HIS A 121 63.30 9.17 29.28
N THR A 122 63.28 8.74 30.54
CA THR A 122 62.86 9.39 31.80
C THR A 122 63.72 10.63 32.11
N ASP A 123 63.32 11.66 32.87
CA ASP A 123 63.05 11.68 34.31
C ASP A 123 62.61 13.09 34.81
N ALA A 124 62.04 13.10 36.02
CA ALA A 124 62.07 14.16 37.05
C ALA A 124 61.13 15.38 36.98
N LEU A 125 60.14 15.33 37.90
CA LEU A 125 59.70 16.38 38.85
C LEU A 125 59.55 17.83 38.32
N GLU A 126 58.30 18.32 38.25
CA GLU A 126 57.87 19.51 39.01
C GLU A 126 56.34 19.53 39.18
N HIS A 127 55.93 19.93 40.37
CA HIS A 127 54.56 20.08 40.83
C HIS A 127 53.89 21.28 40.13
N GLU A 128 52.75 21.08 39.48
CA GLU A 128 51.75 22.14 39.40
C GLU A 128 50.33 21.57 39.56
N LYS A 129 49.61 22.12 40.54
CA LYS A 129 48.32 21.64 41.04
C LYS A 129 47.23 21.73 39.97
N ARG A 130 46.41 20.68 39.86
CA ARG A 130 45.09 20.75 39.22
C ARG A 130 44.22 21.77 39.98
N PRO A 131 43.53 22.72 39.32
CA PRO A 131 42.59 23.59 40.01
C PRO A 131 41.37 22.81 40.50
N ASP A 132 41.00 23.08 41.76
CA ASP A 132 39.87 22.51 42.47
C ASP A 132 38.52 22.79 41.78
N GLY A 133 37.61 21.82 41.91
CA GLY A 133 36.31 21.82 41.25
C GLY A 133 35.38 22.94 41.72
N VAL A 134 34.84 23.69 40.76
CA VAL A 134 33.72 24.61 41.00
C VAL A 134 32.41 23.83 40.93
N LYS A 135 31.97 23.31 42.08
CA LYS A 135 30.59 22.86 42.29
C LYS A 135 29.91 23.70 43.36
N LYS A 136 29.42 24.88 42.96
CA LYS A 136 28.19 25.56 43.44
C LYS A 136 28.24 27.02 43.01
N ASP A 137 27.61 27.33 41.88
CA ASP A 137 26.71 28.48 41.72
C ASP A 137 26.27 28.61 40.25
N LYS A 138 25.34 27.73 39.88
CA LYS A 138 24.31 28.07 38.87
C LYS A 138 23.11 27.16 39.05
N ARG A 139 22.53 27.14 40.24
CA ARG A 139 21.11 26.75 40.40
C ARG A 139 20.26 27.98 40.10
N GLY A 140 20.42 28.53 38.89
CA GLY A 140 19.41 29.42 38.34
C GLY A 140 18.15 28.57 38.23
N LYS A 141 17.06 29.00 38.88
CA LYS A 141 15.75 28.41 38.66
C LYS A 141 15.41 28.60 37.18
N ALA A 142 15.76 27.62 36.35
CA ALA A 142 15.04 27.38 35.12
C ALA A 142 13.62 27.01 35.58
N ASP A 143 12.69 27.90 35.29
CA ASP A 143 11.28 27.77 35.65
C ASP A 143 10.75 26.43 35.10
N GLU A 144 10.59 25.42 35.97
CA GLU A 144 10.02 24.11 35.60
C GLU A 144 8.65 24.29 34.92
N ASN A 145 7.92 25.36 35.27
CA ASN A 145 6.64 25.68 34.64
C ASN A 145 6.82 26.18 33.21
N ALA A 146 7.86 26.95 32.90
CA ALA A 146 8.18 27.37 31.52
C ALA A 146 8.58 26.18 30.63
N CYS A 147 9.35 25.22 31.15
CA CYS A 147 9.65 23.97 30.44
C CYS A 147 8.42 23.08 30.25
N LYS A 148 7.50 23.03 31.22
CA LYS A 148 6.25 22.26 31.12
C LYS A 148 5.25 22.88 30.12
N LEU A 149 5.09 24.21 30.15
CA LEU A 149 4.27 24.96 29.19
C LEU A 149 4.82 24.82 27.75
N SER A 150 6.14 24.81 27.60
CA SER A 150 6.80 24.55 26.32
C SER A 150 6.48 23.15 25.78
N LEU A 151 6.52 22.12 26.64
CA LEU A 151 6.22 20.74 26.23
C LEU A 151 4.74 20.54 25.87
N GLU A 152 3.83 21.15 26.63
CA GLU A 152 2.38 21.10 26.38
C GLU A 152 2.02 21.80 25.06
N THR A 153 2.65 22.94 24.76
CA THR A 153 2.48 23.66 23.49
C THR A 153 2.96 22.81 22.31
N VAL A 154 4.09 22.11 22.43
CA VAL A 154 4.60 21.21 21.38
C VAL A 154 3.66 20.01 21.18
N TRP A 155 3.08 19.47 22.26
CA TRP A 155 2.12 18.38 22.18
C TRP A 155 0.81 18.80 21.51
N ALA A 156 0.26 19.96 21.88
CA ALA A 156 -0.92 20.53 21.26
C ALA A 156 -0.72 20.79 19.76
N ALA A 157 0.40 21.41 19.37
CA ALA A 157 0.75 21.63 17.96
C ALA A 157 0.92 20.31 17.18
N LYS A 158 1.36 19.23 17.85
CA LYS A 158 1.44 17.91 17.24
C LYS A 158 0.04 17.31 17.02
N GLN A 159 -0.87 17.44 17.98
CA GLN A 159 -2.24 16.95 17.85
C GLN A 159 -2.99 17.68 16.73
N GLU A 160 -2.93 19.01 16.71
CA GLU A 160 -3.58 19.82 15.66
C GLU A 160 -3.08 19.43 14.26
N LYS A 161 -1.77 19.24 14.10
CA LYS A 161 -1.20 18.79 12.82
C LYS A 161 -1.64 17.36 12.46
N ASP A 162 -1.81 16.48 13.44
CA ASP A 162 -2.26 15.11 13.20
C ASP A 162 -3.76 15.11 12.83
N GLU A 163 -4.59 15.95 13.47
CA GLU A 163 -6.01 16.17 13.13
C GLU A 163 -6.20 16.75 11.72
N ILE A 164 -5.41 17.77 11.34
CA ILE A 164 -5.44 18.34 9.98
C ILE A 164 -5.11 17.26 8.93
N LYS A 165 -4.14 16.39 9.21
CA LYS A 165 -3.77 15.29 8.30
C LYS A 165 -4.86 14.23 8.21
N GLU A 166 -5.52 13.92 9.33
CA GLU A 166 -6.62 12.96 9.35
C GLU A 166 -7.84 13.53 8.62
N ALA A 167 -8.19 14.79 8.85
CA ALA A 167 -9.25 15.48 8.12
C ALA A 167 -8.98 15.51 6.61
N ALA A 168 -7.74 15.83 6.19
CA ALA A 168 -7.36 15.80 4.78
C ALA A 168 -7.47 14.39 4.17
N ARG A 169 -7.16 13.35 4.94
CA ARG A 169 -7.30 11.95 4.51
C ARG A 169 -8.77 11.55 4.39
N ASN A 170 -9.59 11.88 5.38
CA ASN A 170 -11.02 11.60 5.39
C ASN A 170 -11.74 12.33 4.26
N ALA A 171 -11.37 13.58 3.96
CA ALA A 171 -11.89 14.33 2.82
C ALA A 171 -11.57 13.63 1.49
N ARG A 172 -10.34 13.11 1.31
CA ARG A 172 -9.97 12.35 0.11
C ARG A 172 -10.77 11.05 -0.01
N TYR A 173 -10.99 10.33 1.10
CA TYR A 173 -11.81 9.12 1.08
C TYR A 173 -13.28 9.42 0.76
N ALA A 174 -13.84 10.48 1.33
CA ALA A 174 -15.20 10.92 1.03
C ALA A 174 -15.36 11.23 -0.47
N GLN A 175 -14.40 11.96 -1.06
CA GLN A 175 -14.40 12.23 -2.50
C GLN A 175 -14.32 10.94 -3.34
N GLN A 176 -13.43 10.00 -3.00
CA GLN A 176 -13.34 8.72 -3.71
C GLN A 176 -14.60 7.88 -3.58
N PHE A 177 -15.24 7.90 -2.41
CA PHE A 177 -16.46 7.16 -2.17
C PHE A 177 -17.62 7.70 -3.01
N GLU A 178 -17.78 9.03 -3.07
CA GLU A 178 -18.80 9.67 -3.90
C GLU A 178 -18.55 9.40 -5.39
N LEU A 179 -17.31 9.50 -5.88
CA LEU A 179 -16.96 9.14 -7.26
C LEU A 179 -17.30 7.69 -7.60
N ARG A 180 -16.99 6.73 -6.71
CA ARG A 180 -17.35 5.32 -6.92
C ARG A 180 -18.86 5.12 -6.94
N LYS A 181 -19.59 5.81 -6.07
CA LYS A 181 -21.05 5.73 -6.02
C LYS A 181 -21.67 6.27 -7.31
N GLU A 182 -21.12 7.35 -7.85
CA GLU A 182 -21.54 7.92 -9.13
C GLU A 182 -21.20 6.98 -10.31
N GLU A 183 -19.99 6.41 -10.34
CA GLU A 183 -19.59 5.42 -11.35
C GLU A 183 -20.52 4.20 -11.36
N ILE A 184 -20.84 3.66 -10.18
CA ILE A 184 -21.80 2.55 -10.05
C ILE A 184 -23.18 2.96 -10.53
N ALA A 185 -23.62 4.19 -10.24
CA ALA A 185 -24.91 4.70 -10.70
C ALA A 185 -24.96 4.86 -12.22
N LEU A 186 -23.89 5.34 -12.85
CA LEU A 186 -23.76 5.43 -14.30
C LEU A 186 -23.76 4.05 -14.96
N ARG A 187 -22.99 3.10 -14.41
CA ARG A 187 -22.96 1.73 -14.91
C ARG A 187 -24.34 1.06 -14.86
N LYS A 188 -25.07 1.21 -13.75
CA LYS A 188 -26.45 0.71 -13.64
C LYS A 188 -27.40 1.35 -14.65
N LYS A 189 -27.26 2.64 -14.93
CA LYS A 189 -28.07 3.33 -15.95
C LYS A 189 -27.75 2.83 -17.36
N GLU A 190 -26.48 2.57 -17.64
CA GLU A 190 -26.05 1.99 -18.91
C GLU A 190 -26.54 0.55 -19.07
N ASP A 191 -26.39 -0.28 -18.05
CA ASP A 191 -26.90 -1.66 -18.05
C ASP A 191 -28.42 -1.66 -18.31
N ALA A 192 -29.19 -0.82 -17.63
CA ALA A 192 -30.63 -0.68 -17.87
C ALA A 192 -30.97 -0.15 -19.28
N ARG A 193 -30.14 0.73 -19.85
CA ARG A 193 -30.29 1.21 -21.24
C ARG A 193 -30.06 0.06 -22.23
N ASN A 194 -29.02 -0.73 -22.01
CA ASN A 194 -28.65 -1.87 -22.85
C ASN A 194 -29.72 -2.97 -22.76
N GLU A 195 -30.19 -3.33 -21.56
CA GLU A 195 -31.30 -4.28 -21.37
C GLU A 195 -32.56 -3.86 -22.13
N ARG A 196 -32.91 -2.57 -22.07
CA ARG A 196 -34.05 -2.03 -22.82
C ARG A 196 -33.82 -2.10 -24.33
N GLU A 197 -32.60 -1.93 -24.79
CA GLU A 197 -32.24 -2.04 -26.20
C GLU A 197 -32.27 -3.50 -26.68
N ASP A 198 -31.75 -4.42 -25.89
CA ASP A 198 -31.79 -5.85 -26.17
C ASP A 198 -33.22 -6.39 -26.19
N ALA A 199 -34.09 -5.92 -25.28
CA ALA A 199 -35.52 -6.21 -25.33
C ALA A 199 -36.18 -5.72 -26.64
N ARG A 200 -35.79 -4.53 -27.14
CA ARG A 200 -36.28 -4.03 -28.44
C ARG A 200 -35.77 -4.89 -29.60
N ARG A 201 -34.49 -5.24 -29.62
CA ARG A 201 -33.90 -6.12 -30.63
C ARG A 201 -34.58 -7.49 -30.63
N GLN A 202 -34.85 -8.04 -29.45
CA GLN A 202 -35.53 -9.32 -29.30
C GLN A 202 -36.95 -9.23 -29.85
N PHE A 203 -37.69 -8.18 -29.52
CA PHE A 203 -39.03 -7.94 -30.05
C PHE A 203 -39.04 -7.84 -31.58
N GLU A 204 -38.08 -7.11 -32.18
CA GLU A 204 -37.95 -7.04 -33.64
C GLU A 204 -37.61 -8.40 -34.28
N LEU A 205 -36.78 -9.21 -33.63
CA LEU A 205 -36.48 -10.58 -34.10
C LEU A 205 -37.73 -11.46 -34.03
N ASP A 206 -38.47 -11.38 -32.93
CA ASP A 206 -39.70 -12.13 -32.73
C ASP A 206 -40.76 -11.75 -33.76
N GLU A 207 -40.93 -10.46 -34.03
CA GLU A 207 -41.83 -9.95 -35.07
C GLU A 207 -41.48 -10.52 -36.45
N ARG A 208 -40.19 -10.55 -36.81
CA ARG A 208 -39.75 -11.18 -38.07
C ARG A 208 -40.06 -12.67 -38.15
N VAL A 209 -39.94 -13.39 -37.03
CA VAL A 209 -40.30 -14.83 -36.97
C VAL A 209 -41.81 -15.02 -37.08
N MET A 210 -42.62 -14.14 -36.49
CA MET A 210 -44.08 -14.19 -36.59
C MET A 210 -44.59 -13.87 -38.00
N LEU A 211 -43.90 -13.00 -38.74
CA LEU A 211 -44.28 -12.56 -40.09
C LEU A 211 -43.74 -13.45 -41.22
N ILE A 212 -42.92 -14.47 -40.93
CA ILE A 212 -42.29 -15.28 -41.97
C ILE A 212 -43.33 -16.11 -42.75
N ASP A 213 -43.33 -16.00 -44.08
CA ASP A 213 -44.19 -16.83 -44.91
C ASP A 213 -43.64 -18.26 -44.97
N THR A 214 -44.47 -19.21 -44.56
CA THR A 214 -44.12 -20.64 -44.53
C THR A 214 -44.69 -21.42 -45.71
N SER A 215 -45.49 -20.80 -46.59
CA SER A 215 -46.21 -21.48 -47.68
C SER A 215 -45.28 -22.29 -48.60
N GLY A 216 -44.13 -21.72 -48.98
CA GLY A 216 -43.12 -22.34 -49.86
C GLY A 216 -42.06 -23.21 -49.17
N MET A 217 -42.15 -23.41 -47.85
CA MET A 217 -41.14 -24.16 -47.09
C MET A 217 -41.41 -25.68 -47.07
N THR A 218 -40.34 -26.46 -46.86
CA THR A 218 -40.44 -27.92 -46.61
C THR A 218 -41.12 -28.21 -45.27
N ASP A 219 -41.71 -29.40 -45.10
CA ASP A 219 -42.47 -29.74 -43.88
C ASP A 219 -41.64 -29.63 -42.59
N VAL A 220 -40.37 -30.01 -42.64
CA VAL A 220 -39.44 -29.89 -41.50
C VAL A 220 -39.20 -28.43 -41.12
N GLN A 221 -39.04 -27.55 -42.11
CA GLN A 221 -38.85 -26.11 -41.89
C GLN A 221 -40.14 -25.46 -41.34
N LYS A 222 -41.31 -25.86 -41.86
CA LYS A 222 -42.61 -25.40 -41.36
C LYS A 222 -42.78 -25.71 -39.88
N GLN A 223 -42.48 -26.95 -39.46
CA GLN A 223 -42.56 -27.36 -38.06
C GLN A 223 -41.61 -26.55 -37.17
N PHE A 224 -40.39 -26.25 -37.63
CA PHE A 224 -39.45 -25.43 -36.88
C PHE A 224 -39.99 -24.01 -36.60
N TYR A 225 -40.50 -23.31 -37.63
CA TYR A 225 -41.03 -21.97 -37.45
C TYR A 225 -42.33 -21.95 -36.64
N GLN A 226 -43.22 -22.94 -36.82
CA GLN A 226 -44.40 -23.07 -35.97
C GLN A 226 -44.04 -23.25 -34.49
N ALA A 227 -43.05 -24.10 -34.19
CA ALA A 227 -42.56 -24.27 -32.83
C ALA A 227 -41.98 -22.97 -32.25
N LYS A 228 -41.21 -22.21 -33.05
CA LYS A 228 -40.65 -20.91 -32.65
C LYS A 228 -41.72 -19.85 -32.42
N GLN A 229 -42.73 -19.78 -33.27
CA GLN A 229 -43.87 -18.87 -33.10
C GLN A 229 -44.64 -19.18 -31.81
N ASN A 230 -44.86 -20.46 -31.50
CA ASN A 230 -45.49 -20.88 -30.24
C ASN A 230 -44.64 -20.53 -29.00
N GLU A 231 -43.31 -20.67 -29.08
CA GLU A 231 -42.39 -20.27 -28.01
C GLU A 231 -42.46 -18.75 -27.74
N ILE A 232 -42.51 -17.94 -28.80
CA ILE A 232 -42.67 -16.48 -28.70
C ILE A 232 -44.01 -16.12 -28.05
N LEU A 233 -45.10 -16.77 -28.46
CA LEU A 233 -46.43 -16.55 -27.88
C LEU A 233 -46.48 -16.93 -26.40
N ALA A 234 -45.84 -18.04 -26.01
CA ALA A 234 -45.77 -18.47 -24.62
C ALA A 234 -45.02 -17.47 -23.74
N ARG A 235 -43.89 -16.93 -24.23
CA ARG A 235 -43.09 -15.91 -23.51
C ARG A 235 -43.84 -14.58 -23.31
N GLY A 236 -44.81 -14.26 -24.16
CA GLY A 236 -45.63 -13.04 -24.03
C GLY A 236 -46.82 -13.17 -23.07
N LEU A 237 -47.12 -14.38 -22.58
CA LEU A 237 -48.23 -14.67 -21.67
C LEU A 237 -47.80 -14.78 -20.19
N GLU A 238 -46.50 -14.87 -19.91
CA GLU A 238 -45.89 -14.80 -18.57
C GLU A 238 -45.64 -13.36 -18.11
#